data_AF-A0A3R9IK76-F1
#
_entry.id   AF-A0A3R9IK76-F1
#
_cell.length_a   1.000
_cell.length_b   1.000
_cell.length_c   1.000
_cell.angle_alpha   90.00
_cell.angle_beta   90.00
_cell.angle_gamma   90.00
#
_symmetry.space_group_name_H-M   'P 1'
#
loop_
_entity.id
_entity.type
_entity.pdbx_description
1 polymer ?
#
loop_
_entity_poly.entity_id
_entity_poly.type
_entity_poly.pdbx_seq_one_letter_code
_entity_poly.pdbx_strand_id
1 'polypeptide(L)'
;MKKYLSWMMASTFLIVYVWLMKTLSLWGTENIVVFSFFLLIPLLPFLAPFLGILMFFNNKKLIITGYLLSLTAAIYLVNAIKSYPIRIYMRGEMTQEEYLSLILSLVGYLFISTLFFIFRMKKLK
;
A
#
# COMPACT_ATOMS: atom_id res chain seq x y z
N MET A 1 -28.78 -0.19 2.84
CA MET A 1 -27.58 -0.86 3.41
C MET A 1 -26.47 -1.17 2.41
N LYS A 2 -26.70 -1.92 1.31
CA LYS A 2 -25.62 -2.34 0.38
C LYS A 2 -24.78 -1.20 -0.22
N LYS A 3 -25.41 -0.06 -0.56
CA LYS A 3 -24.71 1.11 -1.13
C LYS A 3 -23.82 1.82 -0.09
N TYR A 4 -24.33 2.01 1.13
CA TYR A 4 -23.57 2.59 2.24
C TYR A 4 -22.35 1.73 2.60
N LEU A 5 -22.53 0.42 2.72
CA LEU A 5 -21.43 -0.52 2.99
C LEU A 5 -20.35 -0.48 1.89
N SER A 6 -20.76 -0.35 0.62
CA SER A 6 -19.80 -0.20 -0.49
C SER A 6 -19.01 1.10 -0.41
N TRP A 7 -19.65 2.20 -0.02
CA TRP A 7 -18.99 3.50 0.15
C TRP A 7 -18.05 3.50 1.36
N MET A 8 -18.49 2.89 2.47
CA MET A 8 -17.68 2.75 3.67
C MET A 8 -16.40 1.96 3.38
N MET A 9 -16.50 0.79 2.74
CA MET A 9 -15.33 -0.04 2.39
C MET A 9 -14.35 0.68 1.44
N ALA A 10 -14.87 1.38 0.43
CA ALA A 10 -14.06 2.20 -0.47
C ALA A 10 -13.33 3.33 0.27
N SER A 11 -14.03 4.02 1.18
CA SER A 11 -13.48 5.13 1.95
C SER A 11 -12.41 4.66 2.93
N THR A 12 -12.66 3.56 3.65
CA THR A 12 -11.68 2.94 4.55
C THR A 12 -10.42 2.53 3.79
N PHE A 13 -10.57 1.92 2.61
CA PHE A 13 -9.43 1.58 1.76
C PHE A 13 -8.62 2.83 1.37
N LEU A 14 -9.28 3.90 0.91
CA LEU A 14 -8.61 5.13 0.52
C LEU A 14 -7.86 5.79 1.69
N ILE A 15 -8.48 5.86 2.87
CA ILE A 15 -7.85 6.44 4.06
C ILE A 15 -6.55 5.69 4.40
N VAL A 16 -6.61 4.36 4.44
CA VAL A 16 -5.44 3.54 4.78
C VAL A 16 -4.40 3.57 3.66
N TYR A 17 -4.82 3.61 2.40
CA TYR A 17 -3.93 3.80 1.26
C TYR A 17 -3.17 5.13 1.36
N VAL A 18 -3.86 6.24 1.59
CA VAL A 18 -3.22 7.57 1.74
C VAL A 18 -2.29 7.61 2.96
N TRP A 19 -2.68 6.96 4.06
CA TRP A 19 -1.84 6.88 5.24
C TRP A 19 -0.54 6.10 4.97
N LEU A 20 -0.63 4.94 4.30
CA LEU A 20 0.53 4.17 3.87
C LEU A 20 1.46 5.00 2.96
N MET A 21 0.87 5.73 2.03
CA MET A 21 1.63 6.60 1.12
C MET A 21 2.43 7.66 1.89
N LYS A 22 1.81 8.27 2.90
CA LYS A 22 2.45 9.28 3.75
C LYS A 22 3.60 8.67 4.56
N THR A 23 3.42 7.50 5.16
CA THR A 23 4.47 6.87 5.99
C THR A 23 5.61 6.31 5.15
N LEU A 24 5.31 5.71 3.99
CA LEU A 24 6.32 5.30 3.01
C LEU A 24 7.10 6.51 2.48
N SER A 25 6.47 7.69 2.40
CA SER A 25 7.15 8.91 1.93
C SER A 25 8.37 9.28 2.78
N LEU A 26 8.23 9.14 4.09
CA LEU A 26 9.28 9.38 5.07
C LEU A 26 10.39 8.32 5.00
N TRP A 27 10.08 7.12 4.50
CA TRP A 27 11.00 6.00 4.38
C TRP A 27 11.85 6.00 3.09
N GLY A 28 11.90 7.11 2.32
CA GLY A 28 12.90 7.31 1.26
C GLY A 28 12.40 7.82 -0.10
N THR A 29 11.38 8.69 -0.16
CA THR A 29 10.68 8.95 -1.43
C THR A 29 11.21 10.02 -2.38
N GLU A 30 12.12 10.90 -2.00
CA GLU A 30 12.58 11.90 -2.98
C GLU A 30 13.27 11.26 -4.19
N ASN A 31 13.97 10.13 -3.96
CA ASN A 31 14.51 9.33 -5.05
C ASN A 31 13.51 8.28 -5.55
N ILE A 32 12.71 7.62 -4.71
CA ILE A 32 11.86 6.49 -5.14
C ILE A 32 10.67 6.95 -5.99
N VAL A 33 9.98 8.05 -5.66
CA VAL A 33 8.80 8.54 -6.41
C VAL A 33 9.21 9.20 -7.73
N VAL A 34 10.36 9.87 -7.76
CA VAL A 34 10.93 10.45 -8.99
C VAL A 34 11.53 9.35 -9.88
N PHE A 35 12.33 8.41 -9.36
CA PHE A 35 12.91 7.33 -10.19
C PHE A 35 11.86 6.39 -10.78
N SER A 36 10.78 6.12 -10.04
CA SER A 36 9.74 5.21 -10.49
C SER A 36 8.89 5.75 -11.65
N PHE A 37 8.85 7.08 -11.83
CA PHE A 37 8.23 7.71 -13.00
C PHE A 37 9.15 7.72 -14.24
N PHE A 38 10.47 7.66 -14.06
CA PHE A 38 11.45 7.91 -15.14
C PHE A 38 12.26 6.69 -15.63
N LEU A 39 12.33 5.57 -14.89
CA LEU A 39 13.17 4.42 -15.26
C LEU A 39 12.38 3.10 -15.27
N LEU A 40 12.07 2.64 -16.48
CA LEU A 40 11.63 1.27 -16.76
C LEU A 40 12.75 0.28 -16.36
N ILE A 41 12.65 -0.36 -15.17
CA ILE A 41 13.46 -1.44 -14.51
C ILE A 41 14.21 -0.94 -13.24
N PRO A 42 14.42 -1.74 -12.15
CA PRO A 42 13.61 -2.74 -11.46
C PRO A 42 13.09 -2.16 -10.12
N LEU A 43 12.44 -0.97 -10.14
CA LEU A 43 11.70 -0.42 -8.98
C LEU A 43 10.21 -0.83 -8.98
N LEU A 44 9.83 -1.81 -9.80
CA LEU A 44 8.48 -2.36 -9.84
C LEU A 44 7.93 -2.83 -8.47
N PRO A 45 8.73 -3.46 -7.58
CA PRO A 45 8.27 -3.79 -6.23
C PRO A 45 7.95 -2.53 -5.41
N PHE A 46 8.62 -1.42 -5.74
CA PHE A 46 8.39 -0.17 -5.06
C PHE A 46 7.06 0.47 -5.45
N LEU A 47 6.72 0.50 -6.74
CA LEU A 47 5.42 0.98 -7.24
C LEU A 47 4.25 0.03 -6.99
N ALA A 48 4.51 -1.25 -6.74
CA ALA A 48 3.46 -2.26 -6.70
C ALA A 48 2.36 -1.99 -5.63
N PRO A 49 2.67 -1.57 -4.37
CA PRO A 49 1.61 -1.24 -3.41
C PRO A 49 0.72 -0.10 -3.91
N PHE A 50 1.29 0.85 -4.67
CA PHE A 50 0.61 2.02 -5.23
C PHE A 50 -0.45 1.61 -6.25
N LEU A 51 -0.21 0.54 -7.01
CA LEU A 51 -1.15 -0.03 -7.97
C LEU A 51 -2.28 -0.84 -7.32
N GLY A 52 -2.32 -0.95 -5.98
CA GLY A 52 -3.47 -1.52 -5.27
C GLY A 52 -4.78 -0.76 -5.52
N ILE A 53 -4.71 0.51 -5.93
CA ILE A 53 -5.86 1.32 -6.34
C ILE A 53 -6.63 0.71 -7.53
N LEU A 54 -6.01 -0.20 -8.30
CA LEU A 54 -6.69 -0.90 -9.41
C LEU A 54 -7.91 -1.71 -8.95
N MET A 55 -8.05 -2.02 -7.65
CA MET A 55 -9.22 -2.67 -7.09
C MET A 55 -10.53 -1.85 -7.18
N PHE A 56 -10.45 -0.55 -7.49
CA PHE A 56 -11.62 0.30 -7.72
C PHE A 56 -12.33 0.05 -9.05
N PHE A 57 -11.61 -0.41 -10.07
CA PHE A 57 -12.20 -0.64 -11.39
C PHE A 57 -13.23 -1.77 -11.36
N ASN A 58 -14.28 -1.70 -12.17
CA ASN A 58 -15.29 -2.75 -12.32
C ASN A 58 -14.85 -3.85 -13.30
N ASN A 59 -13.57 -4.22 -13.29
CA ASN A 59 -13.03 -5.30 -14.11
C ASN A 59 -12.37 -6.34 -13.21
N LYS A 60 -12.83 -7.59 -13.29
CA LYS A 60 -12.33 -8.70 -12.47
C LYS A 60 -10.82 -8.89 -12.58
N LYS A 61 -10.25 -8.76 -13.79
CA LYS A 61 -8.79 -8.87 -14.01
C LYS A 61 -8.04 -7.75 -13.29
N LEU A 62 -8.51 -6.50 -13.40
CA LEU A 62 -7.89 -5.36 -12.72
C LEU A 62 -7.97 -5.46 -11.20
N ILE A 63 -9.07 -5.99 -10.66
CA ILE A 63 -9.22 -6.18 -9.22
C ILE A 63 -8.24 -7.22 -8.68
N ILE A 64 -8.12 -8.37 -9.35
CA ILE A 64 -7.15 -9.40 -8.97
C ILE A 64 -5.72 -8.84 -9.07
N THR A 65 -5.42 -8.14 -10.17
CA THR A 65 -4.10 -7.52 -10.38
C THR A 65 -3.78 -6.50 -9.27
N GLY A 66 -4.72 -5.60 -8.96
CA GLY A 66 -4.57 -4.63 -7.88
C GLY A 66 -4.36 -5.30 -6.52
N TYR A 67 -5.09 -6.37 -6.22
CA TYR A 67 -4.89 -7.11 -4.98
C TYR A 67 -3.50 -7.76 -4.90
N LEU A 68 -3.05 -8.46 -5.95
CA LEU A 68 -1.71 -9.05 -5.99
C LEU A 68 -0.62 -8.00 -5.82
N LEU A 69 -0.80 -6.84 -6.45
CA LEU A 69 0.12 -5.71 -6.31
C LEU A 69 0.09 -5.12 -4.89
N SER A 70 -1.07 -5.05 -4.23
CA SER A 70 -1.17 -4.62 -2.83
C SER A 70 -0.40 -5.53 -1.85
N LEU A 71 -0.31 -6.84 -2.14
CA LEU A 71 0.42 -7.80 -1.30
C LEU A 71 1.94 -7.57 -1.26
N THR A 72 2.49 -6.84 -2.23
CA THR A 72 3.90 -6.45 -2.19
C THR A 72 4.24 -5.58 -0.97
N ALA A 73 3.25 -4.92 -0.35
CA ALA A 73 3.41 -4.25 0.95
C ALA A 73 3.90 -5.19 2.07
N ALA A 74 3.74 -6.50 1.94
CA ALA A 74 4.31 -7.47 2.89
C ALA A 74 5.84 -7.48 2.87
N ILE A 75 6.46 -7.24 1.70
CA ILE A 75 7.92 -7.15 1.57
C ILE A 75 8.42 -5.96 2.38
N TYR A 76 7.74 -4.82 2.27
CA TYR A 76 7.99 -3.63 3.07
C TYR A 76 7.83 -3.89 4.56
N LEU A 77 6.77 -4.58 4.98
CA LEU A 77 6.56 -4.92 6.38
C LEU A 77 7.69 -5.80 6.94
N VAL A 78 8.11 -6.83 6.19
CA VAL A 78 9.21 -7.71 6.59
C VAL A 78 10.52 -6.92 6.68
N ASN A 79 10.80 -6.05 5.71
CA ASN A 79 11.99 -5.21 5.72
C ASN A 79 11.98 -4.22 6.89
N ALA A 80 10.80 -3.68 7.21
CA ALA A 80 10.62 -2.76 8.31
C ALA A 80 11.01 -3.46 9.63
N ILE A 81 10.38 -4.59 9.92
CA ILE A 81 10.59 -5.36 11.16
C ILE A 81 12.04 -5.83 11.30
N LYS A 82 12.64 -6.35 10.23
CA LYS A 82 13.97 -6.98 10.29
C LYS A 82 15.11 -5.99 10.45
N SER A 83 14.96 -4.76 9.94
CA SER A 83 16.11 -3.88 9.74
C SER A 83 16.11 -2.68 10.66
N TYR A 84 15.41 -2.70 11.80
CA TYR A 84 15.35 -1.55 12.71
C TYR A 84 16.67 -1.28 13.46
N PRO A 85 17.20 -0.04 13.47
CA PRO A 85 16.78 1.13 12.66
C PRO A 85 17.23 0.99 11.20
N ILE A 86 16.30 1.25 10.27
CA ILE A 86 16.46 0.92 8.84
C ILE A 86 17.30 1.97 8.15
N ARG A 87 18.63 1.80 8.24
CA ARG A 87 19.58 2.77 7.67
C ARG A 87 19.71 2.72 6.15
N ILE A 88 19.24 1.64 5.51
CA ILE A 88 19.57 1.34 4.10
C ILE A 88 18.84 2.27 3.11
N TYR A 89 17.78 2.98 3.53
CA TYR A 89 16.94 3.78 2.61
C TYR A 89 16.44 5.13 3.18
N MET A 90 16.88 5.54 4.37
CA MET A 90 16.39 6.77 5.01
C MET A 90 17.22 8.00 4.64
N ARG A 91 16.53 9.13 4.46
CA ARG A 91 17.15 10.46 4.28
C ARG A 91 17.61 11.08 5.62
N GLY A 92 17.17 10.54 6.76
CA GLY A 92 17.48 11.01 8.12
C GLY A 92 17.05 9.98 9.18
N GLU A 93 17.13 10.34 10.46
CA GLU A 93 16.64 9.46 11.53
C GLU A 93 15.11 9.56 11.64
N MET A 94 14.42 8.46 11.33
CA MET A 94 12.97 8.35 11.56
C MET A 94 12.72 8.21 13.06
N THR A 95 11.82 9.01 13.61
CA THR A 95 11.44 8.92 15.02
C THR A 95 10.76 7.58 15.31
N GLN A 96 10.77 7.14 16.58
CA GLN A 96 10.06 5.92 16.99
C GLN A 96 8.58 5.95 16.64
N GLU A 97 7.93 7.12 16.76
CA GLU A 97 6.51 7.29 16.43
C GLU A 97 6.24 7.12 14.93
N GLU A 98 7.08 7.72 14.09
CA GLU A 98 6.97 7.58 12.64
C GLU A 98 7.17 6.13 12.22
N TYR A 99 8.17 5.44 12.79
CA TYR A 99 8.44 4.04 12.52
C TYR A 99 7.27 3.12 12.93
N LEU A 100 6.68 3.37 14.10
CA LEU A 100 5.49 2.65 14.54
C LEU A 100 4.31 2.93 13.60
N SER A 101 4.13 4.18 13.16
CA SER A 101 3.13 4.58 12.18
C SER A 101 3.31 3.85 10.84
N LEU A 102 4.56 3.70 10.37
CA LEU A 102 4.90 2.93 9.18
C LEU A 102 4.47 1.47 9.30
N ILE A 103 4.87 0.77 10.37
CA ILE A 103 4.45 -0.63 10.59
C ILE A 103 2.92 -0.73 10.61
N LEU A 104 2.26 0.15 11.36
CA LEU A 104 0.82 0.11 11.54
C LEU A 104 0.08 0.38 10.22
N SER A 105 0.57 1.32 9.42
CA SER A 105 0.04 1.60 8.08
C SER A 105 0.22 0.43 7.11
N LEU A 106 1.34 -0.30 7.17
CA LEU A 106 1.61 -1.48 6.34
C LEU A 106 0.68 -2.65 6.71
N VAL A 107 0.56 -2.96 8.00
CA VAL A 107 -0.35 -4.00 8.50
C VAL A 107 -1.80 -3.65 8.17
N GLY A 108 -2.20 -2.40 8.45
CA GLY A 108 -3.53 -1.89 8.15
C GLY A 108 -3.84 -1.97 6.66
N TYR A 109 -2.90 -1.59 5.80
CA TYR A 109 -3.08 -1.64 4.36
C TYR A 109 -3.27 -3.07 3.84
N LEU A 110 -2.45 -4.03 4.28
CA LEU A 110 -2.60 -5.43 3.88
C LEU A 110 -3.95 -6.00 4.30
N PHE A 111 -4.37 -5.71 5.53
CA PHE A 111 -5.65 -6.18 6.06
C PHE A 111 -6.85 -5.58 5.32
N ILE A 112 -6.88 -4.25 5.18
CA ILE A 112 -7.98 -3.55 4.49
C ILE A 112 -7.99 -3.87 3.00
N SER A 113 -6.84 -4.01 2.34
CA SER A 113 -6.76 -4.46 0.94
C SER A 113 -7.39 -5.83 0.73
N THR A 114 -7.14 -6.76 1.66
CA THR A 114 -7.73 -8.11 1.62
C THR A 114 -9.24 -8.07 1.80
N LEU A 115 -9.73 -7.32 2.78
CA LEU A 115 -11.17 -7.16 3.00
C LEU A 115 -11.84 -6.47 1.80
N PHE A 116 -11.21 -5.45 1.23
CA PHE A 116 -11.71 -4.75 0.06
C PHE A 116 -11.76 -5.66 -1.17
N PHE A 117 -10.72 -6.46 -1.41
CA PHE A 117 -10.69 -7.46 -2.47
C PHE A 117 -11.85 -8.46 -2.33
N ILE A 118 -12.02 -9.07 -1.15
CA ILE A 118 -13.11 -10.02 -0.88
C ILE A 118 -14.47 -9.36 -1.14
N PHE A 119 -14.65 -8.13 -0.67
CA PHE A 119 -15.88 -7.36 -0.89
C PHE A 119 -16.14 -7.12 -2.39
N ARG A 120 -15.13 -6.67 -3.14
CA ARG A 120 -15.23 -6.40 -4.58
C ARG A 120 -15.55 -7.68 -5.36
N MET A 121 -14.91 -8.79 -5.04
CA MET A 121 -15.16 -10.09 -5.68
C MET A 121 -16.57 -10.63 -5.41
N LYS A 122 -17.12 -10.41 -4.20
CA LYS A 122 -18.50 -10.76 -3.88
C LYS A 122 -19.53 -9.90 -4.62
N LYS A 123 -19.21 -8.65 -4.92
CA LYS A 123 -20.10 -7.71 -5.62
C LYS A 123 -20.14 -7.92 -7.14
N LEU A 124 -19.12 -8.57 -7.71
CA LEU A 124 -19.00 -8.88 -9.14
C LEU A 124 -19.46 -10.29 -9.51
N LYS A 125 -19.86 -11.10 -8.53
CA LYS A 125 -20.66 -12.31 -8.78
C LYS A 125 -22.05 -11.92 -9.23
#